data_AF-A0A8T4JJL6-F1
#
_entry.id   AF-A0A8T4JJL6-F1
#
_cell.length_a   1.000
_cell.length_b   1.000
_cell.length_c   1.000
_cell.angle_alpha   90.00
_cell.angle_beta   90.00
_cell.angle_gamma   90.00
#
_symmetry.space_group_name_H-M   'P 1'
#
loop_
_entity.id
_entity.type
_entity.pdbx_description
1 polymer ?
#
loop_
_entity_poly.entity_id
_entity_poly.type
_entity_poly.pdbx_seq_one_letter_code
_entity_poly.pdbx_strand_id
1 'polypeptide(L)'
;MKSGYLLLFIVILGVFVSLANIMTVYMKVSEFRQVIHGRLTLDGEINLTIEGFVGITVNRDSIVWGNGSVNVTGGYQNATLYTQRDDDGVVLQGNWSGANAKGLILENIGSVNATIYLMAGKDAHAFFSSSSNSNEEYKWNITNKETGSCNGGITKNVWIDVNTSSPGTIICDEFDVVTTRDEIYIDLLITVPYDAANIGEQSDTLLITAYPA
;
A
#
# COMPACT_ATOMS: atom_id res chain seq x y z
N MET A 1 -35.22 -12.33 -104.62
CA MET A 1 -35.74 -11.61 -103.44
C MET A 1 -35.39 -10.14 -103.55
N LYS A 2 -36.36 -9.23 -103.41
CA LYS A 2 -36.15 -7.78 -103.57
C LYS A 2 -35.26 -7.25 -102.43
N SER A 3 -34.16 -6.59 -102.78
CA SER A 3 -33.11 -6.01 -101.91
C SER A 3 -33.64 -5.31 -100.63
N GLY A 4 -34.84 -4.70 -100.68
CA GLY A 4 -35.45 -4.02 -99.53
C GLY A 4 -35.79 -4.92 -98.33
N TYR A 5 -36.10 -6.21 -98.54
CA TYR A 5 -36.41 -7.13 -97.42
C TYR A 5 -35.16 -7.55 -96.65
N LEU A 6 -34.00 -7.58 -97.31
CA LEU A 6 -32.73 -7.95 -96.67
C LEU A 6 -32.28 -6.88 -95.67
N LEU A 7 -32.37 -5.60 -96.06
CA LEU A 7 -32.03 -4.47 -95.19
C LEU A 7 -32.93 -4.41 -93.96
N LEU A 8 -34.24 -4.64 -94.13
CA LEU A 8 -35.19 -4.63 -93.02
C LEU A 8 -34.92 -5.76 -92.02
N PHE A 9 -34.55 -6.96 -92.51
CA PHE A 9 -34.17 -8.09 -91.66
C PHE A 9 -32.91 -7.81 -90.83
N ILE A 10 -31.88 -7.20 -91.44
CA ILE A 10 -30.62 -6.86 -90.74
C ILE A 10 -30.86 -5.84 -89.63
N VAL A 11 -31.70 -4.82 -89.88
CA VAL A 11 -32.03 -3.81 -88.86
C VAL A 11 -32.77 -4.43 -87.67
N ILE A 12 -33.74 -5.30 -87.93
CA ILE A 12 -34.48 -5.99 -86.86
C ILE A 12 -33.53 -6.87 -86.03
N LEU A 13 -32.64 -7.62 -86.69
CA LEU A 13 -31.65 -8.45 -86.01
C LEU A 13 -30.70 -7.62 -85.13
N GLY A 14 -30.24 -6.46 -85.62
CA GLY A 14 -29.42 -5.53 -84.85
C GLY A 14 -30.11 -5.02 -83.58
N VAL A 15 -31.41 -4.70 -83.67
CA VAL A 15 -32.21 -4.29 -82.50
C VAL A 15 -32.32 -5.42 -81.48
N PHE A 16 -32.56 -6.66 -81.91
CA PHE A 16 -32.62 -7.80 -81.00
C PHE A 16 -31.30 -8.06 -80.27
N VAL A 17 -30.17 -7.97 -80.97
CA VAL A 17 -28.84 -8.11 -80.35
C VAL A 17 -28.58 -7.01 -79.32
N SER A 18 -29.00 -5.77 -79.61
CA SER A 18 -28.86 -4.65 -78.67
C SER A 18 -29.67 -4.86 -77.39
N LEU A 19 -30.89 -5.39 -77.48
CA LEU A 19 -31.76 -5.68 -76.34
C LEU A 19 -31.20 -6.84 -75.48
N ALA A 20 -30.67 -7.88 -76.12
CA ALA A 20 -30.05 -9.00 -75.41
C ALA A 20 -28.84 -8.53 -74.58
N ASN A 21 -28.00 -7.65 -75.13
CA ASN A 21 -26.86 -7.09 -74.41
C ASN A 21 -27.31 -6.27 -73.18
N ILE A 22 -28.32 -5.42 -73.32
CA ILE A 22 -28.86 -4.62 -72.21
C ILE A 22 -29.39 -5.53 -71.08
N MET A 23 -30.07 -6.64 -71.43
CA MET A 23 -30.60 -7.58 -70.44
C MET A 23 -29.48 -8.26 -69.63
N THR A 24 -28.36 -8.62 -70.28
CA THR A 24 -27.21 -9.20 -69.57
C THR A 24 -26.53 -8.22 -68.62
N VAL A 25 -26.47 -6.93 -68.99
CA VAL A 25 -25.92 -5.87 -68.13
C VAL A 25 -26.83 -5.63 -66.93
N TYR A 26 -28.15 -5.61 -67.14
CA TYR A 26 -29.12 -5.42 -66.05
C TYR A 26 -29.04 -6.54 -65.01
N MET A 27 -28.95 -7.80 -65.44
CA MET A 27 -28.80 -8.94 -64.53
C MET A 27 -27.52 -8.83 -63.69
N LYS A 28 -26.38 -8.47 -64.30
CA LYS A 28 -25.10 -8.28 -63.59
C LYS A 28 -25.12 -7.11 -62.60
N VAL A 29 -25.81 -6.01 -62.94
CA VAL A 29 -25.95 -4.85 -62.03
C VAL A 29 -26.84 -5.19 -60.83
N SER A 30 -27.84 -6.05 -61.01
CA SER A 30 -28.70 -6.49 -59.90
C SER A 30 -27.95 -7.34 -58.87
N GLU A 31 -27.02 -8.18 -59.31
CA GLU A 31 -26.12 -8.93 -58.43
C GLU A 31 -25.16 -8.01 -57.66
N PHE A 32 -24.66 -6.95 -58.32
CA PHE A 32 -23.81 -5.95 -57.66
C PHE A 32 -24.51 -5.18 -56.53
N ARG A 33 -25.83 -4.94 -56.65
CA ARG A 33 -26.61 -4.24 -55.61
C ARG A 33 -26.82 -5.05 -54.33
N GLN A 34 -26.73 -6.38 -54.38
CA GLN A 34 -26.89 -7.22 -53.19
C GLN A 34 -25.59 -7.42 -52.40
N VAL A 35 -24.42 -7.08 -52.97
CA VAL A 35 -23.11 -7.34 -52.35
C VAL A 35 -22.57 -6.11 -51.58
N ILE A 36 -23.21 -4.94 -51.69
CA ILE A 36 -22.82 -3.74 -50.93
C ILE A 36 -23.62 -3.65 -49.63
N HIS A 37 -23.46 -4.65 -48.76
CA HIS A 37 -23.76 -4.49 -47.33
C HIS A 37 -22.43 -4.22 -46.65
N GLY A 38 -22.09 -2.93 -46.49
CA GLY A 38 -20.93 -2.52 -45.71
C GLY A 38 -21.09 -3.02 -44.27
N ARG A 39 -20.40 -4.10 -43.91
CA ARG A 39 -20.33 -4.58 -42.53
C ARG A 39 -19.51 -3.58 -41.73
N LEU A 40 -20.21 -2.71 -41.00
CA LEU A 40 -19.62 -1.81 -40.03
C LEU A 40 -19.50 -2.60 -38.71
N THR A 41 -18.34 -3.19 -38.45
CA THR A 41 -18.00 -3.70 -37.11
C THR A 41 -17.66 -2.47 -36.25
N LEU A 42 -18.62 -2.05 -35.43
CA LEU A 42 -18.42 -1.00 -34.44
C LEU A 42 -17.88 -1.68 -33.18
N ASP A 43 -16.57 -1.82 -33.07
CA ASP A 43 -15.96 -2.37 -31.87
C ASP A 43 -16.06 -1.32 -30.75
N GLY A 44 -16.78 -1.66 -29.68
CA GLY A 44 -16.86 -0.84 -28.47
C GLY A 44 -15.70 -1.18 -27.54
N GLU A 45 -14.88 -0.20 -27.22
CA GLU A 45 -13.80 -0.37 -26.23
C GLU A 45 -14.33 -0.12 -24.82
N ILE A 46 -14.09 -1.07 -23.90
CA ILE A 46 -14.31 -0.88 -22.46
C ILE A 46 -12.93 -0.64 -21.82
N ASN A 47 -12.69 0.59 -21.39
CA ASN A 47 -11.48 0.98 -20.68
C ASN A 47 -11.78 1.07 -19.17
N LEU A 48 -11.11 0.24 -18.36
CA LEU A 48 -11.16 0.23 -16.91
C LEU A 48 -9.76 0.47 -16.36
N THR A 49 -9.57 1.51 -15.56
CA THR A 49 -8.34 1.74 -14.79
C THR A 49 -8.64 1.48 -13.32
N ILE A 50 -7.94 0.51 -12.74
CA ILE A 50 -7.96 0.26 -11.30
C ILE A 50 -6.68 0.87 -10.74
N GLU A 51 -6.82 1.89 -9.90
CA GLU A 51 -5.70 2.54 -9.23
C GLU A 51 -5.38 1.82 -7.93
N GLY A 52 -4.10 1.51 -7.71
CA GLY A 52 -3.63 1.01 -6.42
C GLY A 52 -3.49 2.15 -5.41
N PHE A 53 -3.83 1.91 -4.14
CA PHE A 53 -3.60 2.86 -3.06
C PHE A 53 -2.85 2.21 -1.90
N VAL A 54 -2.02 2.98 -1.20
CA VAL A 54 -1.41 2.59 0.06
C VAL A 54 -2.28 3.14 1.19
N GLY A 55 -2.65 2.28 2.13
CA GLY A 55 -3.44 2.65 3.29
C GLY A 55 -2.88 1.93 4.51
N ILE A 56 -2.54 2.68 5.55
CA ILE A 56 -2.01 2.13 6.80
C ILE A 56 -2.89 2.58 7.95
N THR A 57 -3.27 1.66 8.83
CA THR A 57 -4.00 1.97 10.07
C THR A 57 -3.20 1.52 11.29
N VAL A 58 -3.38 2.22 12.40
CA VAL A 58 -2.77 1.88 13.68
C VAL A 58 -3.89 1.42 14.62
N ASN A 59 -4.08 0.11 14.71
CA ASN A 59 -5.18 -0.50 15.48
C ASN A 59 -5.03 -0.32 17.00
N ARG A 60 -3.79 -0.14 17.45
CA ARG A 60 -3.46 0.29 18.81
C ARG A 60 -2.46 1.43 18.71
N ASP A 61 -2.93 2.65 18.94
CA ASP A 61 -2.23 3.91 18.60
C ASP A 61 -1.54 4.59 19.79
N SER A 62 -1.65 4.02 20.99
CA SER A 62 -1.10 4.62 22.21
C SER A 62 -0.51 3.57 23.16
N ILE A 63 0.58 3.96 23.82
CA ILE A 63 1.24 3.23 24.90
C ILE A 63 1.26 4.17 26.10
N VAL A 64 0.60 3.76 27.20
CA VAL A 64 0.46 4.59 28.41
C VAL A 64 1.02 3.82 29.61
N TRP A 65 2.20 4.23 30.08
CA TRP A 65 2.86 3.66 31.26
C TRP A 65 2.29 4.18 32.59
N GLY A 66 1.46 5.22 32.55
CA GLY A 66 0.90 5.85 33.75
C GLY A 66 1.97 6.47 34.66
N ASN A 67 1.66 6.54 35.95
CA ASN A 67 2.53 7.18 36.94
C ASN A 67 3.51 6.18 37.53
N GLY A 68 4.75 6.59 37.76
CA GLY A 68 5.76 5.76 38.40
C GLY A 68 7.07 6.50 38.64
N SER A 69 8.04 5.76 39.18
CA SER A 69 9.36 6.25 39.54
C SER A 69 10.37 5.11 39.51
N VAL A 70 11.64 5.48 39.37
CA VAL A 70 12.77 4.55 39.55
C VAL A 70 12.86 4.16 41.02
N ASN A 71 13.10 2.87 41.29
CA ASN A 71 13.29 2.37 42.65
C ASN A 71 14.69 2.68 43.19
N VAL A 72 14.95 3.95 43.48
CA VAL A 72 16.24 4.43 44.01
C VAL A 72 16.57 3.87 45.40
N THR A 73 15.57 3.43 46.16
CA THR A 73 15.78 2.81 47.48
C THR A 73 16.45 1.43 47.35
N GLY A 74 16.24 0.75 46.23
CA GLY A 74 16.95 -0.48 45.87
C GLY A 74 18.37 -0.27 45.34
N GLY A 75 18.84 0.99 45.24
CA GLY A 75 20.16 1.33 44.68
C GLY A 75 20.20 1.35 43.15
N TYR A 76 19.05 1.27 42.47
CA TYR A 76 18.97 1.29 41.02
C TYR A 76 19.13 2.72 40.47
N GLN A 77 19.85 2.83 39.34
CA GLN A 77 20.09 4.09 38.64
C GLN A 77 19.15 4.31 37.47
N ASN A 78 18.33 3.32 37.13
CA ASN A 78 17.30 3.44 36.11
C ASN A 78 16.20 2.40 36.33
N ALA A 79 15.13 2.53 35.56
CA ALA A 79 14.07 1.55 35.43
C ALA A 79 13.83 1.28 33.94
N THR A 80 13.62 0.02 33.58
CA THR A 80 13.34 -0.36 32.18
C THR A 80 11.88 -0.71 32.05
N LEU A 81 11.21 -0.07 31.08
CA LEU A 81 9.82 -0.33 30.72
C LEU A 81 9.80 -0.79 29.27
N TYR A 82 9.14 -1.91 28.98
CA TYR A 82 8.99 -2.32 27.59
C TYR A 82 7.69 -3.06 27.32
N THR A 83 7.11 -2.80 26.15
CA THR A 83 5.94 -3.55 25.67
C THR A 83 6.39 -4.85 24.99
N GLN A 84 5.50 -5.84 24.96
CA GLN A 84 5.78 -7.12 24.32
C GLN A 84 4.54 -7.62 23.56
N ARG A 85 4.34 -7.10 22.35
CA ARG A 85 3.25 -7.48 21.46
C ARG A 85 1.89 -7.27 22.16
N ASP A 86 1.13 -8.36 22.35
CA ASP A 86 -0.15 -8.37 23.06
C ASP A 86 -0.06 -8.73 24.55
N ASP A 87 1.14 -9.09 25.03
CA ASP A 87 1.38 -9.32 26.45
C ASP A 87 1.40 -8.00 27.22
N ASP A 88 1.16 -8.11 28.52
CA ASP A 88 1.27 -6.98 29.45
C ASP A 88 2.72 -6.49 29.52
N GLY A 89 2.89 -5.17 29.48
CA GLY A 89 4.19 -4.51 29.53
C GLY A 89 4.97 -4.82 30.81
N VAL A 90 6.28 -4.83 30.69
CA VAL A 90 7.17 -5.18 31.79
C VAL A 90 7.80 -3.93 32.34
N VAL A 91 7.79 -3.81 33.67
CA VAL A 91 8.49 -2.75 34.42
C VAL A 91 9.53 -3.41 35.31
N LEU A 92 10.80 -3.08 35.07
CA LEU A 92 11.94 -3.53 35.88
C LEU A 92 12.47 -2.35 36.69
N GLN A 93 12.76 -2.59 37.98
CA GLN A 93 13.45 -1.61 38.85
C GLN A 93 12.69 -0.28 39.02
N GLY A 94 11.36 -0.31 38.82
CA GLY A 94 10.46 0.82 39.01
C GLY A 94 9.08 0.37 39.45
N ASN A 95 8.12 1.31 39.51
CA ASN A 95 6.77 1.05 40.01
C ASN A 95 5.66 1.69 39.16
N TRP A 96 5.86 1.81 37.85
CA TRP A 96 4.86 2.38 36.95
C TRP A 96 3.55 1.59 36.95
N SER A 97 2.42 2.30 37.02
CA SER A 97 1.09 1.71 37.10
C SER A 97 0.62 1.04 35.79
N GLY A 98 1.19 1.44 34.65
CA GLY A 98 0.86 0.94 33.31
C GLY A 98 1.60 -0.33 32.94
N ALA A 99 1.72 -1.29 33.86
CA ALA A 99 2.26 -2.62 33.56
C ALA A 99 1.35 -3.42 32.60
N ASN A 100 0.21 -2.89 32.19
CA ASN A 100 -0.68 -3.45 31.16
C ASN A 100 -0.52 -2.76 29.79
N ALA A 101 0.49 -1.90 29.61
CA ALA A 101 0.78 -1.28 28.33
C ALA A 101 1.19 -2.35 27.30
N LYS A 102 0.72 -2.22 26.06
CA LYS A 102 0.94 -3.22 25.00
C LYS A 102 1.52 -2.57 23.75
N GLY A 103 2.21 -3.34 22.92
CA GLY A 103 2.86 -2.83 21.70
C GLY A 103 1.82 -2.32 20.69
N LEU A 104 2.21 -1.36 19.85
CA LEU A 104 1.32 -0.86 18.78
C LEU A 104 1.09 -1.95 17.74
N ILE A 105 -0.04 -1.88 17.06
CA ILE A 105 -0.38 -2.77 15.94
C ILE A 105 -0.56 -1.92 14.70
N LEU A 106 0.28 -2.16 13.70
CA LEU A 106 0.18 -1.54 12.39
C LEU A 106 -0.44 -2.55 11.42
N GLU A 107 -1.38 -2.10 10.59
CA GLU A 107 -2.06 -2.93 9.59
C GLU A 107 -2.03 -2.24 8.21
N ASN A 108 -1.74 -3.00 7.15
CA ASN A 108 -1.84 -2.53 5.76
C ASN A 108 -3.25 -2.77 5.22
N ILE A 109 -4.06 -1.72 5.21
CA ILE A 109 -5.42 -1.69 4.65
C ILE A 109 -5.45 -1.20 3.20
N GLY A 110 -4.29 -1.12 2.55
CA GLY A 110 -4.12 -0.67 1.18
C GLY A 110 -4.67 -1.67 0.15
N SER A 111 -4.35 -1.42 -1.11
CA SER A 111 -4.52 -2.39 -2.20
C SER A 111 -3.20 -2.82 -2.84
N VAL A 112 -2.07 -2.34 -2.32
CA VAL A 112 -0.70 -2.67 -2.75
C VAL A 112 0.21 -2.78 -1.53
N ASN A 113 1.34 -3.48 -1.70
CA ASN A 113 2.36 -3.57 -0.64
C ASN A 113 2.99 -2.19 -0.39
N ALA A 114 3.46 -1.97 0.84
CA ALA A 114 3.96 -0.67 1.27
C ALA A 114 5.35 -0.73 1.90
N THR A 115 6.22 0.22 1.57
CA THR A 115 7.44 0.50 2.32
C THR A 115 7.11 1.41 3.48
N ILE A 116 7.51 1.03 4.70
CA ILE A 116 7.16 1.73 5.94
C ILE A 116 8.40 2.35 6.60
N TYR A 117 8.31 3.65 6.87
CA TYR A 117 9.26 4.42 7.64
C TYR A 117 8.69 4.75 9.03
N LEU A 118 9.51 4.62 10.05
CA LEU A 118 9.18 4.98 11.43
C LEU A 118 10.17 6.02 11.95
N MET A 119 9.65 7.09 12.54
CA MET A 119 10.43 8.17 13.14
C MET A 119 9.83 8.52 14.51
N ALA A 120 10.67 8.75 15.52
CA ALA A 120 10.25 9.29 16.80
C ALA A 120 10.39 10.82 16.81
N GLY A 121 9.59 11.52 17.63
CA GLY A 121 9.74 12.96 17.81
C GLY A 121 10.90 13.31 18.75
N LYS A 122 11.34 12.37 19.59
CA LYS A 122 12.44 12.53 20.56
C LYS A 122 13.32 11.29 20.57
N ASP A 123 14.61 11.49 20.83
CA ASP A 123 15.49 10.40 21.26
C ASP A 123 15.44 10.27 22.79
N ALA A 124 16.19 9.30 23.35
CA ALA A 124 16.20 9.06 24.79
C ALA A 124 16.61 10.32 25.59
N HIS A 125 17.63 11.03 25.10
CA HIS A 125 18.15 12.20 25.78
C HIS A 125 17.17 13.37 25.74
N ALA A 126 16.54 13.64 24.60
CA ALA A 126 15.49 14.65 24.50
C ALA A 126 14.24 14.30 25.31
N PHE A 127 13.95 13.01 25.49
CA PHE A 127 12.82 12.54 26.29
C PHE A 127 13.05 12.77 27.80
N PHE A 128 14.23 12.42 28.33
CA PHE A 128 14.51 12.46 29.77
C PHE A 128 15.35 13.64 30.25
N SER A 129 16.20 14.18 29.38
CA SER A 129 17.24 15.16 29.71
C SER A 129 18.02 14.73 30.96
N SER A 130 18.53 13.50 30.95
CA SER A 130 19.33 12.99 32.07
C SER A 130 20.64 13.79 32.19
N SER A 131 21.21 13.84 33.39
CA SER A 131 22.50 14.52 33.59
C SER A 131 23.69 13.63 33.26
N SER A 132 23.48 12.31 33.28
CA SER A 132 24.53 11.30 33.14
C SER A 132 24.69 10.74 31.72
N ASN A 133 23.75 11.02 30.81
CA ASN A 133 23.77 10.70 29.36
C ASN A 133 24.16 9.24 29.03
N SER A 134 23.93 8.31 29.94
CA SER A 134 24.44 6.92 29.83
C SER A 134 23.51 5.87 30.40
N ASN A 135 22.40 6.29 31.00
CA ASN A 135 21.43 5.42 31.67
C ASN A 135 20.01 5.60 31.11
N GLU A 136 19.84 6.39 30.05
CA GLU A 136 18.61 6.48 29.28
C GLU A 136 18.65 5.66 27.99
N GLU A 137 17.52 5.06 27.63
CA GLU A 137 17.34 4.40 26.33
C GLU A 137 15.93 4.66 25.83
N TYR A 138 15.79 4.76 24.51
CA TYR A 138 14.52 4.79 23.82
C TYR A 138 14.70 4.01 22.52
N LYS A 139 14.10 2.83 22.49
CA LYS A 139 14.27 1.82 21.44
C LYS A 139 12.91 1.33 20.98
N TRP A 140 12.85 0.86 19.74
CA TRP A 140 11.73 0.08 19.23
C TRP A 140 12.16 -1.33 18.84
N ASN A 141 11.20 -2.23 18.75
CA ASN A 141 11.39 -3.57 18.20
C ASN A 141 10.22 -3.88 17.27
N ILE A 142 10.55 -4.30 16.05
CA ILE A 142 9.56 -4.62 15.02
C ILE A 142 9.46 -6.13 14.90
N THR A 143 8.26 -6.65 15.08
CA THR A 143 7.98 -8.07 14.93
C THR A 143 6.78 -8.32 14.04
N ASN A 144 6.83 -9.38 13.25
CA ASN A 144 5.72 -9.82 12.44
C ASN A 144 4.62 -10.36 13.36
N LYS A 145 3.43 -9.75 13.34
CA LYS A 145 2.27 -10.29 14.08
C LYS A 145 1.78 -11.55 13.39
N GLU A 146 1.77 -11.50 12.06
CA GLU A 146 1.46 -12.64 11.21
C GLU A 146 2.70 -13.03 10.39
N THR A 147 2.83 -14.31 10.07
CA THR A 147 4.09 -14.78 9.46
C THR A 147 4.26 -14.22 8.05
N GLY A 148 5.30 -13.41 7.87
CA GLY A 148 5.66 -12.84 6.57
C GLY A 148 5.00 -11.50 6.27
N SER A 149 4.43 -10.82 7.28
CA SER A 149 3.78 -9.53 7.04
C SER A 149 4.74 -8.47 6.54
N CYS A 150 5.93 -8.40 7.15
CA CYS A 150 6.97 -7.51 6.71
C CYS A 150 8.19 -8.27 6.21
N ASN A 151 8.55 -8.01 4.96
CA ASN A 151 9.78 -8.47 4.32
C ASN A 151 10.76 -7.30 4.15
N GLY A 152 12.03 -7.52 4.52
CA GLY A 152 13.07 -6.48 4.47
C GLY A 152 13.00 -5.43 5.59
N GLY A 153 13.72 -4.32 5.40
CA GLY A 153 13.91 -3.25 6.36
C GLY A 153 14.90 -3.59 7.47
N ILE A 154 14.66 -3.10 8.68
CA ILE A 154 15.48 -3.44 9.86
C ILE A 154 15.38 -4.90 10.27
N THR A 155 16.41 -5.38 10.97
CA THR A 155 16.43 -6.68 11.64
C THR A 155 15.27 -6.81 12.63
N LYS A 156 14.42 -7.81 12.43
CA LYS A 156 13.25 -8.10 13.27
C LYS A 156 13.65 -8.72 14.60
N ASN A 157 12.80 -8.56 15.62
CA ASN A 157 13.02 -9.09 16.97
C ASN A 157 14.30 -8.55 17.65
N VAL A 158 14.77 -7.36 17.24
CA VAL A 158 15.92 -6.69 17.83
C VAL A 158 15.51 -5.29 18.27
N TRP A 159 15.93 -4.91 19.48
CA TRP A 159 15.77 -3.54 19.97
C TRP A 159 16.77 -2.62 19.28
N ILE A 160 16.25 -1.60 18.60
CA ILE A 160 17.02 -0.62 17.83
C ILE A 160 16.68 0.77 18.35
N ASP A 161 17.69 1.64 18.48
CA ASP A 161 17.48 3.02 18.90
C ASP A 161 16.51 3.75 17.96
N VAL A 162 15.65 4.56 18.56
CA VAL A 162 14.73 5.39 17.77
C VAL A 162 15.50 6.37 16.90
N ASN A 163 14.95 6.66 15.73
CA ASN A 163 15.47 7.63 14.79
C ASN A 163 14.56 8.86 14.76
N THR A 164 15.14 10.03 14.93
CA THR A 164 14.45 11.33 14.96
C THR A 164 14.62 12.14 13.67
N SER A 165 15.38 11.62 12.71
CA SER A 165 15.69 12.30 11.45
C SER A 165 14.82 11.80 10.31
N SER A 166 14.29 12.73 9.51
CA SER A 166 13.50 12.42 8.29
C SER A 166 14.35 11.67 7.24
N PRO A 167 13.78 10.65 6.55
CA PRO A 167 12.38 10.20 6.60
C PRO A 167 12.05 9.22 7.74
N GLY A 168 12.98 8.97 8.65
CA GLY A 168 12.91 7.92 9.66
C GLY A 168 13.69 6.67 9.23
N THR A 169 13.53 5.61 10.01
CA THR A 169 14.12 4.30 9.74
C THR A 169 13.16 3.46 8.92
N ILE A 170 13.66 2.82 7.85
CA ILE A 170 12.85 1.87 7.08
C ILE A 170 12.61 0.62 7.93
N ILE A 171 11.43 0.54 8.52
CA ILE A 171 11.06 -0.60 9.34
C ILE A 171 10.56 -1.76 8.51
N CYS A 172 10.10 -1.52 7.28
CA CYS A 172 9.64 -2.56 6.36
C CYS A 172 9.86 -2.14 4.92
N ASP A 173 10.50 -2.98 4.10
CA ASP A 173 10.63 -2.71 2.66
C ASP A 173 9.33 -3.06 1.93
N GLU A 174 8.75 -4.21 2.27
CA GLU A 174 7.52 -4.73 1.71
C GLU A 174 6.58 -5.21 2.82
N PHE A 175 5.64 -4.33 3.19
CA PHE A 175 4.54 -4.62 4.10
C PHE A 175 3.34 -5.12 3.30
N ASP A 176 3.04 -6.40 3.45
CA ASP A 176 2.07 -7.13 2.63
C ASP A 176 0.63 -6.64 2.91
N VAL A 177 -0.23 -6.75 1.90
CA VAL A 177 -1.64 -6.33 1.91
C VAL A 177 -2.60 -7.52 2.07
N VAL A 178 -2.08 -8.74 2.06
CA VAL A 178 -2.87 -9.96 2.25
C VAL A 178 -3.29 -10.05 3.72
N THR A 179 -4.59 -10.22 3.97
CA THR A 179 -5.26 -10.22 5.30
C THR A 179 -4.82 -11.28 6.32
N THR A 180 -3.80 -12.07 6.00
CA THR A 180 -3.19 -13.04 6.93
C THR A 180 -1.71 -12.74 7.17
N ARG A 181 -1.25 -11.60 6.63
CA ARG A 181 0.12 -11.09 6.57
C ARG A 181 0.11 -9.57 6.48
N ASP A 182 -0.92 -8.89 6.95
CA ASP A 182 -1.02 -7.43 6.84
C ASP A 182 -0.79 -6.75 8.19
N GLU A 183 -0.47 -7.48 9.25
CA GLU A 183 -0.19 -6.88 10.57
C GLU A 183 1.25 -7.06 11.09
N ILE A 184 1.79 -6.02 11.74
CA ILE A 184 3.04 -6.07 12.52
C ILE A 184 2.86 -5.44 13.91
N TYR A 185 3.71 -5.86 14.86
CA TYR A 185 3.86 -5.20 16.15
C TYR A 185 5.01 -4.19 16.11
N ILE A 186 4.79 -3.06 16.77
CA ILE A 186 5.84 -2.09 17.12
C ILE A 186 5.88 -2.02 18.65
N ASP A 187 6.91 -2.64 19.22
CA ASP A 187 7.17 -2.61 20.65
C ASP A 187 8.12 -1.47 21.00
N LEU A 188 7.96 -0.88 22.19
CA LEU A 188 8.84 0.16 22.71
C LEU A 188 9.58 -0.34 23.95
N LEU A 189 10.84 0.05 24.07
CA LEU A 189 11.64 -0.07 25.28
C LEU A 189 12.15 1.30 25.66
N ILE A 190 11.95 1.65 26.92
CA ILE A 190 12.31 2.92 27.50
C ILE A 190 13.04 2.64 28.80
N THR A 191 14.26 3.15 28.93
CA THR A 191 15.02 3.11 30.17
C THR A 191 14.98 4.51 30.79
N VAL A 192 14.23 4.65 31.89
CA VAL A 192 14.02 5.90 32.62
C VAL A 192 15.17 6.07 33.62
N PRO A 193 15.98 7.14 33.50
CA PRO A 193 17.10 7.38 34.39
C PRO A 193 16.64 8.00 35.72
N TYR A 194 17.32 7.68 36.82
CA TYR A 194 17.01 8.26 38.15
C TYR A 194 17.22 9.78 38.22
N ASP A 195 18.08 10.31 37.36
CA ASP A 195 18.51 11.69 37.26
C ASP A 195 17.86 12.43 36.07
N ALA A 196 16.69 11.98 35.62
CA ALA A 196 15.90 12.69 34.60
C ALA A 196 15.58 14.12 35.05
N ALA A 197 15.93 15.12 34.24
CA ALA A 197 15.53 16.50 34.49
C ALA A 197 14.09 16.79 34.02
N ASN A 198 13.62 16.06 33.01
CA ASN A 198 12.23 16.14 32.54
C ASN A 198 11.34 15.29 33.47
N ILE A 199 10.70 15.94 34.44
CA ILE A 199 9.80 15.31 35.42
C ILE A 199 8.34 15.64 35.06
N GLY A 200 7.43 14.73 35.40
CA GLY A 200 5.99 14.86 35.16
C GLY A 200 5.53 14.04 33.97
N GLU A 201 4.40 14.41 33.37
CA GLU A 201 3.90 13.75 32.18
C GLU A 201 4.83 14.01 31.00
N GLN A 202 5.42 12.94 30.46
CA GLN A 202 6.25 12.98 29.27
C GLN A 202 5.56 12.20 28.16
N SER A 203 5.54 12.77 26.97
CA SER A 203 4.98 12.15 25.77
C SER A 203 5.90 12.36 24.57
N ASP A 204 5.75 11.48 23.60
CA ASP A 204 6.35 11.58 22.28
C ASP A 204 5.35 11.07 21.24
N THR A 205 5.58 11.40 19.97
CA THR A 205 4.76 10.94 18.85
C THR A 205 5.63 10.19 17.87
N LEU A 206 5.22 8.98 17.53
CA LEU A 206 5.82 8.22 16.44
C LEU A 206 5.14 8.62 15.12
N LEU A 207 5.93 9.03 14.15
CA LEU A 207 5.49 9.31 12.80
C LEU A 207 5.72 8.06 11.92
N ILE A 208 4.64 7.57 11.33
CA ILE A 208 4.66 6.45 10.38
C ILE A 208 4.39 7.03 8.98
N THR A 209 5.31 6.79 8.06
CA THR A 209 5.15 7.18 6.65
C THR A 209 5.20 5.95 5.76
N ALA A 210 4.30 5.88 4.79
CA ALA A 210 4.18 4.73 3.90
C ALA A 210 4.21 5.16 2.42
N TYR A 211 4.88 4.36 1.60
CA TYR A 211 4.95 4.54 0.14
C TYR A 211 4.66 3.20 -0.55
N PRO A 212 4.21 3.20 -1.82
CA PRO A 212 4.10 1.95 -2.58
C PRO A 212 5.46 1.26 -2.65
N ALA A 213 5.50 -0.04 -2.33
CA ALA A 213 6.69 -0.89 -2.42
C ALA A 213 6.97 -1.36 -3.86
#